data_AF-A0AAV5ITI0-F1
#
_entry.id   AF-A0AAV5ITI0-F1
#
_cell.length_a   1.000
_cell.length_b   1.000
_cell.length_c   1.000
_cell.angle_alpha   90.00
_cell.angle_beta   90.00
_cell.angle_gamma   90.00
#
_symmetry.space_group_name_H-M   'P 1'
#
loop_
_entity.id
_entity.type
_entity.pdbx_description
1 polymer ?
#
loop_
_entity_poly.entity_id
_entity_poly.type
_entity_poly.pdbx_seq_one_letter_code
_entity_poly.pdbx_strand_id
1 'polypeptide(L)'
;MLIYEFVPNGTLYETLSGKSGIKLDWTRRLKVALGAARGLAYLHELANPPIIHRDIKSANILLDQHLTAKVADFGLSKPIDDSEKGHVTTQVKGTMGYMDPEYYMTQQLTEKSDVYSFGVLLLELITAKKPIERGKYIVKEVKMAMDKAKDLYSLHQILDPAILDTSLKGLEKFVDLAISCVEESGVDRPKMGEVVKALENIMQIAGMNPNVETPTSSASYEEASKGSSFHPFSDESLANSSTFPASN
;
A
#
# COMPACT_ATOMS: atom_id res chain seq x y z
N MET A 1 -19.90 5.87 9.32
CA MET A 1 -19.57 6.23 7.93
C MET A 1 -18.25 6.96 7.97
N LEU A 2 -17.27 6.56 7.14
CA LEU A 2 -15.97 7.23 7.01
C LEU A 2 -15.94 7.92 5.64
N ILE A 3 -15.33 9.11 5.59
CA ILE A 3 -15.23 9.93 4.37
C ILE A 3 -13.74 10.09 4.05
N TYR A 4 -13.37 9.84 2.80
CA TYR A 4 -12.00 9.92 2.31
C TYR A 4 -11.92 10.86 1.11
N GLU A 5 -10.72 11.32 0.80
CA GLU A 5 -10.46 11.93 -0.51
C GLU A 5 -10.75 10.92 -1.63
N PHE A 6 -11.21 11.43 -2.78
CA PHE A 6 -11.46 10.57 -3.95
C PHE A 6 -10.15 10.28 -4.68
N VAL A 7 -9.87 8.99 -4.91
CA VAL A 7 -8.67 8.52 -5.59
C VAL A 7 -9.04 8.04 -7.00
N PRO A 8 -8.70 8.79 -8.06
CA PRO A 8 -9.39 8.69 -9.37
C PRO A 8 -9.04 7.45 -10.19
N ASN A 9 -7.86 6.85 -10.01
CA ASN A 9 -7.45 5.67 -10.78
C ASN A 9 -7.81 4.34 -10.10
N GLY A 10 -8.63 4.39 -9.04
CA GLY A 10 -9.16 3.21 -8.36
C GLY A 10 -8.06 2.39 -7.69
N THR A 11 -8.25 1.07 -7.69
CA THR A 11 -7.35 0.11 -7.03
C THR A 11 -6.26 -0.40 -7.98
N LEU A 12 -5.12 -0.80 -7.42
CA LEU A 12 -4.08 -1.53 -8.14
C LEU A 12 -4.62 -2.86 -8.69
N TYR A 13 -5.52 -3.53 -7.97
CA TYR A 13 -6.20 -4.74 -8.45
C TYR A 13 -6.95 -4.51 -9.78
N GLU A 14 -7.75 -3.45 -9.87
CA GLU A 14 -8.48 -3.11 -11.11
C GLU A 14 -7.51 -2.84 -12.25
N THR A 15 -6.40 -2.18 -11.96
CA THR A 15 -5.36 -1.87 -12.94
C THR A 15 -4.61 -3.10 -13.42
N LEU A 16 -4.17 -3.99 -12.53
CA LEU A 16 -3.52 -5.25 -12.91
C LEU A 16 -4.49 -6.20 -13.65
N SER A 17 -5.79 -6.15 -13.33
CA SER A 17 -6.81 -6.93 -14.06
C SER A 17 -7.17 -6.37 -15.45
N GLY A 18 -6.63 -5.22 -15.83
CA GLY A 18 -6.92 -4.54 -17.10
C GLY A 18 -8.27 -3.79 -17.12
N LYS A 19 -9.04 -3.80 -16.02
CA LYS A 19 -10.36 -3.15 -15.94
C LYS A 19 -10.30 -1.63 -15.96
N SER A 20 -9.21 -1.03 -15.46
CA SER A 20 -9.06 0.43 -15.44
C SER A 20 -8.63 1.02 -16.79
N GLY A 21 -8.16 0.19 -17.73
CA GLY A 21 -7.56 0.65 -18.99
C GLY A 21 -6.16 1.27 -18.84
N ILE A 22 -5.64 1.38 -17.61
CA ILE A 22 -4.30 1.94 -17.33
C ILE A 22 -3.25 0.83 -17.51
N LYS A 23 -2.29 1.03 -18.42
CA LYS A 23 -1.12 0.14 -18.55
C LYS A 23 -0.03 0.55 -17.54
N LEU A 24 0.34 -0.37 -16.65
CA LEU A 24 1.50 -0.25 -15.77
C LEU A 24 2.70 -0.95 -16.40
N ASP A 25 3.60 -0.16 -16.98
CA ASP A 25 4.92 -0.64 -17.40
C ASP A 25 5.82 -0.91 -16.17
N TRP A 26 7.03 -1.43 -16.42
CA TRP A 26 7.95 -1.80 -15.34
C TRP A 26 8.25 -0.63 -14.39
N THR A 27 8.50 0.54 -14.96
CA THR A 27 8.78 1.78 -14.23
C THR A 27 7.65 2.17 -13.29
N ARG A 28 6.42 2.15 -13.76
CA ARG A 28 5.25 2.49 -12.94
C ARG A 28 5.04 1.47 -11.84
N ARG A 29 5.30 0.18 -12.08
CA ARG A 29 5.21 -0.86 -11.05
C ARG A 29 6.23 -0.69 -9.94
N LEU A 30 7.47 -0.31 -10.27
CA LEU A 30 8.49 0.04 -9.27
C LEU A 30 8.05 1.23 -8.41
N LYS A 31 7.48 2.28 -9.02
CA LYS A 31 6.95 3.44 -8.28
C LYS A 31 5.81 3.06 -7.35
N VAL A 32 4.87 2.24 -7.81
CA VAL A 32 3.75 1.74 -7.01
C VAL A 32 4.28 0.91 -5.83
N ALA A 33 5.21 -0.02 -6.08
CA ALA A 33 5.85 -0.82 -5.04
C ALA A 33 6.53 0.07 -3.98
N LEU A 34 7.33 1.06 -4.42
CA LEU A 34 8.03 1.96 -3.51
C LEU A 34 7.06 2.83 -2.69
N GLY A 35 6.01 3.38 -3.32
CA GLY A 35 5.00 4.18 -2.62
C GLY A 35 4.25 3.37 -1.55
N ALA A 36 3.81 2.16 -1.89
CA ALA A 36 3.16 1.27 -0.94
C ALA A 36 4.12 0.83 0.19
N ALA A 37 5.38 0.53 -0.14
CA ALA A 37 6.40 0.18 0.85
C ALA A 37 6.69 1.32 1.83
N ARG A 38 6.76 2.57 1.34
CA ARG A 38 6.94 3.75 2.19
C ARG A 38 5.76 3.96 3.14
N GLY A 39 4.53 3.77 2.65
CA GLY A 39 3.33 3.82 3.48
C GLY A 39 3.37 2.78 4.60
N LEU A 40 3.74 1.54 4.29
CA LEU A 40 3.89 0.47 5.28
C LEU A 40 5.04 0.72 6.26
N ALA A 41 6.21 1.16 5.78
CA ALA A 41 7.35 1.50 6.62
C ALA A 41 6.98 2.62 7.62
N TYR A 42 6.20 3.61 7.18
CA TYR A 42 5.68 4.64 8.08
C TYR A 42 4.84 4.03 9.21
N LEU A 43 3.91 3.12 8.89
CA LEU A 43 3.07 2.47 9.90
C LEU A 43 3.88 1.66 10.91
N HIS A 44 4.91 0.94 10.47
CA HIS A 44 5.70 0.05 11.32
C HIS A 44 6.77 0.77 12.15
N GLU A 45 7.37 1.84 11.60
CA GLU A 45 8.60 2.41 12.15
C GLU A 45 8.46 3.85 12.66
N LEU A 46 7.45 4.59 12.17
CA LEU A 46 7.28 6.02 12.47
C LEU A 46 5.97 6.34 13.21
N ALA A 47 4.93 5.54 13.03
CA ALA A 47 3.69 5.67 13.80
C ALA A 47 3.93 5.32 15.28
N ASN A 48 3.23 6.02 16.18
CA ASN A 48 3.32 5.78 17.62
C ASN A 48 1.90 5.66 18.24
N PRO A 49 1.50 4.47 18.73
CA PRO A 49 2.24 3.20 18.62
C PRO A 49 2.36 2.71 17.17
N PRO A 50 3.33 1.83 16.85
CA PRO A 50 3.39 1.16 15.55
C PRO A 50 2.07 0.47 15.18
N ILE A 51 1.72 0.46 13.91
CA ILE A 51 0.44 -0.06 13.40
C ILE A 51 0.71 -1.19 12.41
N ILE A 52 0.12 -2.37 12.65
CA ILE A 52 0.07 -3.48 11.70
C ILE A 52 -1.21 -3.33 10.86
N HIS A 53 -1.09 -3.25 9.55
CA HIS A 53 -2.21 -3.06 8.62
C HIS A 53 -3.09 -4.32 8.53
N ARG A 54 -2.46 -5.50 8.46
CA ARG A 54 -3.06 -6.85 8.50
C ARG A 54 -3.86 -7.28 7.27
N ASP A 55 -4.23 -6.36 6.38
CA ASP A 55 -4.93 -6.67 5.12
C ASP A 55 -4.30 -6.02 3.90
N ILE A 56 -2.99 -6.17 3.75
CA ILE A 56 -2.27 -5.70 2.56
C ILE A 56 -2.60 -6.61 1.38
N LYS A 57 -3.11 -6.00 0.30
CA LYS A 57 -3.49 -6.65 -0.96
C LYS A 57 -3.63 -5.61 -2.07
N SER A 58 -3.60 -6.04 -3.33
CA SER A 58 -3.75 -5.13 -4.48
C SER A 58 -5.06 -4.34 -4.49
N ALA A 59 -6.13 -4.85 -3.86
CA ALA A 59 -7.40 -4.13 -3.71
C ALA A 59 -7.36 -2.99 -2.67
N ASN A 60 -6.38 -3.02 -1.76
CA ASN A 60 -6.19 -2.03 -0.70
C ASN A 60 -5.04 -1.05 -1.01
N ILE A 61 -4.50 -1.11 -2.23
CA ILE A 61 -3.57 -0.11 -2.76
C ILE A 61 -4.32 0.71 -3.80
N LEU A 62 -4.56 1.98 -3.50
CA LEU A 62 -5.20 2.92 -4.41
C LEU A 62 -4.16 3.67 -5.23
N LEU A 63 -4.53 4.12 -6.42
CA LEU A 63 -3.66 4.89 -7.32
C LEU A 63 -4.22 6.30 -7.52
N ASP A 64 -3.48 7.33 -7.12
CA ASP A 64 -3.89 8.71 -7.36
C ASP A 64 -3.73 9.14 -8.82
N GLN A 65 -4.05 10.39 -9.12
CA GLN A 65 -3.96 10.97 -10.47
C GLN A 65 -2.56 10.90 -11.11
N HIS A 66 -1.50 10.73 -10.30
CA HIS A 66 -0.11 10.60 -10.73
C HIS A 66 0.38 9.13 -10.70
N LEU A 67 -0.53 8.17 -10.45
CA LEU A 67 -0.23 6.76 -10.22
C LEU A 67 0.66 6.52 -8.98
N THR A 68 0.60 7.45 -8.02
CA THR A 68 1.23 7.25 -6.72
C THR A 68 0.35 6.34 -5.88
N ALA A 69 0.98 5.34 -5.26
CA ALA A 69 0.29 4.37 -4.41
C ALA A 69 -0.12 5.00 -3.07
N LYS A 70 -1.37 4.76 -2.66
CA LYS A 70 -1.88 5.06 -1.32
C LYS A 70 -2.39 3.77 -0.68
N VAL A 71 -1.89 3.45 0.51
CA VAL A 71 -2.38 2.31 1.31
C VAL A 71 -3.74 2.70 1.92
N ALA A 72 -4.73 1.84 1.78
CA ALA A 72 -6.11 2.09 2.20
C ALA A 72 -6.68 0.88 2.98
N ASP A 73 -7.86 1.10 3.57
CA ASP A 73 -8.62 0.10 4.36
C ASP A 73 -7.90 -0.42 5.61
N PHE A 74 -7.90 0.44 6.63
CA PHE A 74 -7.37 0.16 7.96
C PHE A 74 -8.39 -0.57 8.87
N GLY A 75 -9.48 -1.12 8.32
CA GLY A 75 -10.56 -1.73 9.12
C GLY A 75 -10.14 -2.95 9.95
N LEU A 76 -9.04 -3.61 9.58
CA LEU A 76 -8.44 -4.75 10.30
C LEU A 76 -7.16 -4.41 11.05
N SER A 77 -6.68 -3.17 10.92
CA SER A 77 -5.42 -2.73 11.48
C SER A 77 -5.39 -2.85 13.01
N LYS A 78 -4.19 -3.04 13.56
CA LYS A 78 -3.97 -3.12 14.99
C LYS A 78 -2.74 -2.33 15.41
N PRO A 79 -2.85 -1.46 16.43
CA PRO A 79 -1.66 -0.93 17.09
C PRO A 79 -0.94 -2.07 17.81
N ILE A 80 0.39 -2.02 17.79
CA ILE A 80 1.25 -2.83 18.65
C ILE A 80 1.35 -2.07 19.96
N ASP A 81 0.53 -2.44 20.94
CA ASP A 81 0.70 -1.93 22.30
C ASP A 81 2.05 -2.43 22.85
N ASP A 82 2.71 -1.57 23.62
CA ASP A 82 4.05 -1.70 24.24
C ASP A 82 4.22 -2.90 25.21
N SER A 83 3.39 -3.93 25.07
CA SER A 83 3.61 -5.21 25.73
C SER A 83 4.91 -5.83 25.21
N GLU A 84 5.79 -6.22 26.15
CA GLU A 84 7.19 -6.64 25.98
C GLU A 84 7.45 -7.81 24.99
N LYS A 85 6.46 -8.26 24.23
CA LYS A 85 6.48 -9.48 23.44
C LYS A 85 6.63 -9.28 21.92
N GLY A 86 6.57 -8.05 21.42
CA GLY A 86 6.77 -7.75 19.98
C GLY A 86 5.76 -8.42 19.03
N HIS A 87 4.63 -8.91 19.55
CA HIS A 87 3.56 -9.52 18.78
C HIS A 87 2.20 -9.28 19.45
N VAL A 88 1.14 -9.37 18.66
CA VAL A 88 -0.25 -9.26 19.11
C VAL A 88 -0.95 -10.60 18.93
N THR A 89 -1.31 -11.27 20.02
CA THR A 89 -2.13 -12.49 19.96
C THR A 89 -3.59 -12.12 19.66
N THR A 90 -4.11 -12.55 18.51
CA THR A 90 -5.45 -12.16 18.05
C THR A 90 -6.05 -13.20 17.11
N GLN A 91 -7.39 -13.27 17.04
CA GLN A 91 -8.11 -14.12 16.09
C GLN A 91 -7.55 -13.93 14.67
N VAL A 92 -7.30 -14.99 13.92
CA VAL A 92 -6.80 -14.87 12.55
C VAL A 92 -7.78 -14.10 11.66
N LYS A 93 -7.31 -13.01 11.04
CA LYS A 93 -8.05 -12.20 10.05
C LYS A 93 -7.10 -11.75 8.94
N GLY A 94 -7.63 -11.58 7.74
CA GLY A 94 -6.91 -11.14 6.54
C GLY A 94 -7.47 -11.82 5.29
N THR A 95 -6.88 -11.50 4.14
CA THR A 95 -7.33 -12.05 2.85
C THR A 95 -6.55 -13.31 2.47
N MET A 96 -7.28 -14.38 2.10
CA MET A 96 -6.69 -15.64 1.63
C MET A 96 -5.75 -15.40 0.44
N GLY A 97 -4.56 -16.00 0.47
CA GLY A 97 -3.53 -15.82 -0.55
C GLY A 97 -2.51 -14.72 -0.23
N TYR A 98 -2.81 -13.79 0.67
CA TYR A 98 -1.84 -12.81 1.20
C TYR A 98 -1.42 -13.14 2.63
N MET A 99 -2.18 -14.01 3.31
CA MET A 99 -2.02 -14.28 4.72
C MET A 99 -0.67 -14.94 5.03
N ASP A 100 0.03 -14.34 5.99
CA ASP A 100 1.24 -14.89 6.58
C ASP A 100 0.98 -16.29 7.19
N PRO A 101 1.70 -17.34 6.73
CA PRO A 101 1.52 -18.69 7.22
C PRO A 101 1.91 -18.85 8.69
N GLU A 102 2.93 -18.13 9.17
CA GLU A 102 3.34 -18.17 10.57
C GLU A 102 2.25 -17.58 11.47
N TYR A 103 1.72 -16.40 11.11
CA TYR A 103 0.58 -15.80 11.81
C TYR A 103 -0.66 -16.71 11.79
N TYR A 104 -0.96 -17.33 10.65
CA TYR A 104 -2.09 -18.26 10.54
C TYR A 104 -1.98 -19.42 11.52
N MET A 105 -0.77 -19.96 11.70
CA MET A 105 -0.51 -21.11 12.56
C MET A 105 -0.40 -20.74 14.05
N THR A 106 0.28 -19.64 14.37
CA THR A 106 0.60 -19.25 15.76
C THR A 106 -0.42 -18.30 16.38
N GLN A 107 -1.25 -17.65 15.55
CA GLN A 107 -2.13 -16.53 15.94
C GLN A 107 -1.37 -15.31 16.50
N GLN A 108 -0.04 -15.25 16.32
CA GLN A 108 0.80 -14.14 16.72
C GLN A 108 0.99 -13.20 15.53
N LEU A 109 0.35 -12.04 15.60
CA LEU A 109 0.43 -11.02 14.57
C LEU A 109 1.66 -10.12 14.85
N THR A 110 2.49 -9.90 13.83
CA THR A 110 3.68 -9.01 13.90
C THR A 110 3.72 -8.09 12.68
N GLU A 111 4.59 -7.08 12.68
CA GLU A 111 4.81 -6.29 11.46
C GLU A 111 5.31 -7.16 10.28
N LYS A 112 5.94 -8.30 10.56
CA LYS A 112 6.41 -9.26 9.54
C LYS A 112 5.26 -9.96 8.81
N SER A 113 4.04 -9.93 9.36
CA SER A 113 2.85 -10.43 8.66
C SER A 113 2.42 -9.51 7.51
N ASP A 114 2.60 -8.19 7.67
CA ASP A 114 2.42 -7.23 6.57
C ASP A 114 3.52 -7.38 5.53
N VAL A 115 4.78 -7.66 5.95
CA VAL A 115 5.89 -7.91 5.02
C VAL A 115 5.60 -9.10 4.12
N TYR A 116 5.06 -10.20 4.65
CA TYR A 116 4.65 -11.35 3.85
C TYR A 116 3.58 -10.98 2.82
N SER A 117 2.53 -10.29 3.28
CA SER A 117 1.43 -9.83 2.43
C SER A 117 1.93 -8.89 1.33
N PHE A 118 2.89 -8.02 1.65
CA PHE A 118 3.56 -7.14 0.69
C PHE A 118 4.43 -7.92 -0.31
N GLY A 119 5.13 -8.97 0.12
CA GLY A 119 5.85 -9.86 -0.79
C GLY A 119 4.95 -10.52 -1.82
N VAL A 120 3.75 -10.96 -1.42
CA VAL A 120 2.72 -11.45 -2.36
C VAL A 120 2.29 -10.35 -3.35
N LEU A 121 2.09 -9.13 -2.88
CA LEU A 121 1.78 -7.97 -3.72
C LEU A 121 2.87 -7.68 -4.75
N LEU A 122 4.16 -7.80 -4.38
CA LEU A 122 5.28 -7.67 -5.32
C LEU A 122 5.23 -8.74 -6.42
N LEU A 123 4.85 -9.97 -6.07
CA LEU A 123 4.65 -11.04 -7.06
C LEU A 123 3.46 -10.77 -7.99
N GLU A 124 2.35 -10.23 -7.47
CA GLU A 124 1.26 -9.77 -8.32
C GLU A 124 1.73 -8.68 -9.29
N LEU A 125 2.57 -7.74 -8.83
CA LEU A 125 3.10 -6.68 -9.67
C LEU A 125 3.92 -7.22 -10.84
N ILE A 126 4.70 -8.29 -10.72
CA ILE A 126 5.48 -8.80 -11.88
C ILE A 126 4.69 -9.74 -12.78
N THR A 127 3.59 -10.32 -12.30
CA THR A 127 2.83 -11.36 -13.03
C THR A 127 1.45 -10.93 -13.52
N ALA A 128 0.87 -9.89 -12.90
CA ALA A 128 -0.55 -9.53 -12.96
C ALA A 128 -1.52 -10.70 -12.70
N LYS A 129 -1.06 -11.76 -12.01
CA LYS A 129 -1.89 -12.91 -11.61
C LYS A 129 -2.42 -12.70 -10.20
N LYS A 130 -3.63 -13.20 -9.95
CA LYS A 130 -4.18 -13.26 -8.59
C LYS A 130 -3.31 -14.18 -7.72
N PRO A 131 -3.21 -13.93 -6.40
CA PRO A 131 -2.37 -14.76 -5.53
C PRO A 131 -2.78 -16.23 -5.55
N ILE A 132 -4.09 -16.49 -5.58
CA ILE A 132 -4.65 -17.84 -5.74
C ILE A 132 -5.56 -17.84 -6.96
N GLU A 133 -5.26 -18.72 -7.91
CA GLU A 133 -6.09 -18.94 -9.09
C GLU A 133 -6.08 -20.42 -9.49
N ARG A 134 -7.27 -21.01 -9.66
CA ARG A 134 -7.44 -22.42 -10.09
C ARG A 134 -6.62 -23.43 -9.25
N GLY A 135 -6.55 -23.21 -7.94
CA GLY A 135 -5.81 -24.07 -7.00
C GLY A 135 -4.28 -23.87 -7.01
N LYS A 136 -3.77 -22.95 -7.81
CA LYS A 136 -2.35 -22.56 -7.82
C LYS A 136 -2.11 -21.36 -6.93
N TYR A 137 -0.99 -21.37 -6.22
CA TYR A 137 -0.53 -20.26 -5.38
C TYR A 137 0.68 -19.58 -6.01
N ILE A 138 0.61 -18.27 -6.19
CA ILE A 138 1.60 -17.50 -6.95
C ILE A 138 3.02 -17.63 -6.39
N VAL A 139 3.18 -17.60 -5.06
CA VAL A 139 4.49 -17.73 -4.40
C VAL A 139 5.13 -19.07 -4.76
N LYS A 140 4.35 -20.15 -4.76
CA LYS A 140 4.82 -21.49 -5.10
C LYS A 140 5.20 -21.59 -6.57
N GLU A 141 4.36 -21.06 -7.47
CA GLU A 141 4.63 -21.08 -8.92
C GLU A 141 5.93 -20.33 -9.24
N VAL A 142 6.14 -19.14 -8.64
CA VAL A 142 7.37 -18.36 -8.86
C VAL A 142 8.58 -19.09 -8.26
N LYS A 143 8.52 -19.56 -7.01
CA LYS A 143 9.64 -20.29 -6.37
C LYS A 143 10.03 -21.55 -7.16
N MET A 144 9.06 -22.25 -7.76
CA MET A 144 9.32 -23.47 -8.55
C MET A 144 9.88 -23.18 -9.95
N ALA A 145 9.46 -22.09 -10.58
CA ALA A 145 9.90 -21.74 -11.92
C ALA A 145 11.25 -21.00 -11.94
N MET A 146 11.60 -20.33 -10.83
CA MET A 146 12.79 -19.49 -10.72
C MET A 146 14.08 -20.32 -10.80
N ASP A 147 14.94 -19.97 -11.74
CA ASP A 147 16.28 -20.53 -11.91
C ASP A 147 17.31 -19.40 -11.93
N LYS A 148 18.02 -19.20 -10.80
CA LYS A 148 18.95 -18.06 -10.64
C LYS A 148 20.12 -18.06 -11.61
N ALA A 149 20.40 -19.18 -12.28
CA ALA A 149 21.46 -19.27 -13.28
C ALA A 149 21.04 -18.76 -14.67
N LYS A 150 19.75 -18.48 -14.88
CA LYS A 150 19.20 -18.04 -16.16
C LYS A 150 18.79 -16.58 -16.13
N ASP A 151 18.81 -15.96 -17.31
CA ASP A 151 18.31 -14.62 -17.54
C ASP A 151 16.87 -14.44 -17.05
N LEU A 152 16.62 -13.36 -16.30
CA LEU A 152 15.35 -13.06 -15.63
C LEU A 152 14.82 -14.22 -14.78
N TYR A 153 15.74 -15.03 -14.26
CA TYR A 153 15.48 -16.26 -13.54
C TYR A 153 14.56 -17.27 -14.25
N SER A 154 14.57 -17.29 -15.59
CA SER A 154 13.67 -18.14 -16.39
C SER A 154 12.17 -17.83 -16.21
N LEU A 155 11.82 -16.62 -15.72
CA LEU A 155 10.43 -16.26 -15.40
C LEU A 155 9.64 -15.69 -16.58
N HIS A 156 10.20 -15.62 -17.79
CA HIS A 156 9.57 -15.06 -18.99
C HIS A 156 8.11 -15.48 -19.23
N GLN A 157 7.76 -16.74 -18.93
CA GLN A 157 6.40 -17.27 -19.14
C GLN A 157 5.39 -16.88 -18.05
N ILE A 158 5.89 -16.37 -16.92
CA ILE A 158 5.08 -15.99 -15.75
C ILE A 158 4.96 -14.48 -15.63
N LEU A 159 5.94 -13.73 -16.16
CA LEU A 159 5.91 -12.27 -16.21
C LEU A 159 4.70 -11.77 -17.01
N ASP A 160 4.16 -10.64 -16.56
CA ASP A 160 3.10 -9.95 -17.28
C ASP A 160 3.62 -9.43 -18.63
N PRO A 161 2.97 -9.76 -19.76
CA PRO A 161 3.30 -9.17 -21.06
C PRO A 161 3.40 -7.64 -21.06
N ALA A 162 2.64 -6.94 -20.21
CA ALA A 162 2.64 -5.48 -20.15
C ALA A 162 3.96 -4.86 -19.68
N ILE A 163 4.87 -5.62 -19.05
CA ILE A 163 6.20 -5.14 -18.66
C ILE A 163 7.31 -5.57 -19.63
N LEU A 164 7.06 -6.55 -20.50
CA LEU A 164 8.05 -7.11 -21.43
C LEU A 164 8.47 -6.14 -22.54
N ASP A 165 7.62 -5.14 -22.83
CA ASP A 165 7.92 -4.09 -23.83
C ASP A 165 8.95 -3.06 -23.34
N THR A 166 9.47 -3.22 -22.11
CA THR A 166 10.38 -2.26 -21.47
C THR A 166 11.65 -2.93 -20.94
N SER A 167 12.68 -2.12 -20.65
CA SER A 167 13.92 -2.60 -20.03
C SER A 167 13.66 -3.08 -18.60
N LEU A 168 13.71 -4.38 -18.36
CA LEU A 168 13.51 -5.04 -17.06
C LEU A 168 14.73 -4.99 -16.13
N LYS A 169 15.51 -3.90 -16.19
CA LYS A 169 16.66 -3.69 -15.31
C LYS A 169 16.20 -3.73 -13.85
N GLY A 170 16.93 -4.48 -13.03
CA GLY A 170 16.64 -4.67 -11.62
C GLY A 170 15.53 -5.70 -11.32
N LEU A 171 14.92 -6.34 -12.33
CA LEU A 171 13.87 -7.34 -12.11
C LEU A 171 14.33 -8.50 -11.23
N GLU A 172 15.52 -9.04 -11.46
CA GLU A 172 16.07 -10.16 -10.66
C GLU A 172 16.20 -9.77 -9.18
N LYS A 173 16.66 -8.54 -8.90
CA LYS A 173 16.75 -8.01 -7.53
C LYS A 173 15.38 -7.76 -6.92
N PHE A 174 14.41 -7.35 -7.72
CA PHE A 174 13.02 -7.22 -7.30
C PHE A 174 12.40 -8.58 -6.95
N VAL A 175 12.69 -9.63 -7.73
CA VAL A 175 12.27 -11.00 -7.45
C VAL A 175 12.94 -11.51 -6.17
N ASP A 176 14.26 -11.33 -6.01
CA ASP A 176 14.98 -11.67 -4.78
C ASP A 176 14.31 -11.03 -3.54
N LEU A 177 13.95 -9.74 -3.64
CA LEU A 177 13.26 -9.02 -2.58
C LEU A 177 11.85 -9.55 -2.31
N ALA A 178 11.08 -9.84 -3.36
CA ALA A 178 9.74 -10.42 -3.21
C ALA A 178 9.79 -11.79 -2.53
N ILE A 179 10.78 -12.62 -2.91
CA ILE A 179 10.99 -13.95 -2.32
C ILE A 179 11.41 -13.86 -0.85
N SER A 180 12.31 -12.94 -0.48
CA SER A 180 12.70 -12.76 0.93
C SER A 180 11.55 -12.24 1.81
N CYS A 181 10.64 -11.45 1.24
CA CYS A 181 9.44 -11.01 1.97
C CYS A 181 8.47 -12.16 2.27
N VAL A 182 8.42 -13.20 1.43
CA VAL A 182 7.51 -14.36 1.57
C VAL A 182 8.18 -15.60 2.16
N GLU A 183 9.24 -15.43 2.97
CA GLU A 183 9.80 -16.52 3.75
C GLU A 183 8.80 -17.05 4.78
N GLU A 184 8.87 -18.36 5.07
CA GLU A 184 7.91 -19.01 5.96
C GLU A 184 7.99 -18.45 7.39
N SER A 185 9.21 -18.24 7.87
CA SER A 185 9.52 -17.69 9.19
C SER A 185 9.64 -16.16 9.14
N GLY A 186 8.92 -15.46 10.02
CA GLY A 186 8.88 -14.00 10.05
C GLY A 186 10.21 -13.35 10.42
N VAL A 187 11.10 -14.06 11.13
CA VAL A 187 12.43 -13.52 11.49
C VAL A 187 13.36 -13.41 10.28
N ASP A 188 13.15 -14.25 9.25
CA ASP A 188 13.95 -14.26 8.01
C ASP A 188 13.48 -13.20 7.00
N ARG A 189 12.31 -12.60 7.25
CA ARG A 189 11.76 -11.52 6.41
C ARG A 189 12.43 -10.18 6.75
N PRO A 190 12.69 -9.32 5.76
CA PRO A 190 13.21 -7.97 6.01
C PRO A 190 12.20 -7.10 6.76
N LYS A 191 12.65 -6.00 7.36
CA LYS A 191 11.77 -4.91 7.82
C LYS A 191 11.31 -4.06 6.64
N MET A 192 10.17 -3.38 6.76
CA MET A 192 9.67 -2.53 5.66
C MET A 192 10.63 -1.39 5.30
N GLY A 193 11.37 -0.81 6.24
CA GLY A 193 12.43 0.16 5.95
C GLY A 193 13.59 -0.42 5.13
N GLU A 194 13.91 -1.72 5.30
CA GLU A 194 14.89 -2.43 4.46
C GLU A 194 14.33 -2.71 3.06
N VAL A 195 13.04 -3.05 2.98
CA VAL A 195 12.31 -3.22 1.71
C VAL A 195 12.30 -1.91 0.92
N VAL A 196 12.04 -0.77 1.57
CA VAL A 196 12.12 0.56 0.94
C VAL A 196 13.51 0.81 0.36
N LYS A 197 14.58 0.64 1.15
CA LYS A 197 15.96 0.81 0.68
C LYS A 197 16.30 -0.09 -0.50
N ALA A 198 15.85 -1.35 -0.46
CA ALA A 198 16.05 -2.29 -1.56
C ALA A 198 15.34 -1.82 -2.84
N LEU A 199 14.08 -1.36 -2.74
CA LEU A 199 13.33 -0.81 -3.88
C LEU A 199 13.96 0.47 -4.44
N GLU A 200 14.48 1.35 -3.60
CA GLU A 200 15.20 2.55 -4.04
C GLU A 200 16.47 2.20 -4.83
N ASN A 201 17.24 1.21 -4.36
CA ASN A 201 18.41 0.69 -5.07
C ASN A 201 18.01 0.05 -6.42
N ILE A 202 16.92 -0.72 -6.45
CA ILE A 202 16.40 -1.33 -7.69
C ILE A 202 16.00 -0.24 -8.69
N MET A 203 15.35 0.83 -8.24
CA MET A 203 15.00 1.97 -9.09
C MET A 203 16.23 2.66 -9.67
N GLN A 204 17.30 2.83 -8.88
CA GLN A 204 18.57 3.37 -9.37
C GLN A 204 19.21 2.47 -10.44
N ILE A 205 19.21 1.15 -10.25
CA ILE A 205 19.67 0.17 -11.26
C ILE A 205 18.85 0.29 -12.55
N ALA A 206 17.54 0.56 -12.43
CA ALA A 206 16.65 0.79 -13.57
C ALA A 206 16.83 2.18 -14.21
N GLY A 207 17.75 3.02 -13.73
CA GLY A 207 18.03 4.36 -14.25
C GLY A 207 17.04 5.43 -13.80
N MET A 208 16.32 5.20 -12.70
CA MET A 208 15.32 6.10 -12.15
C MET A 208 15.86 6.82 -10.90
N ASN A 209 15.38 8.03 -10.66
CA ASN A 209 15.63 8.73 -9.41
C ASN A 209 14.47 8.45 -8.41
N PRO A 210 14.72 7.78 -7.28
CA PRO A 210 13.69 7.41 -6.29
C PRO A 210 13.14 8.60 -5.48
N ASN A 211 13.81 9.76 -5.57
CA ASN A 211 13.48 10.98 -4.80
C ASN A 211 12.77 12.05 -5.63
N VAL A 212 12.41 11.75 -6.89
CA VAL A 212 11.56 12.66 -7.66
C VAL A 212 10.14 12.52 -7.12
N GLU A 213 9.83 13.32 -6.11
CA GLU A 213 8.47 13.60 -5.70
C GLU A 213 7.73 14.21 -6.90
N THR A 214 6.73 13.52 -7.44
CA THR A 214 5.67 14.19 -8.19
C THR A 214 5.05 15.23 -7.26
N PRO A 215 4.75 16.45 -7.74
CA PRO A 215 4.36 17.56 -6.88
C PRO A 215 3.22 17.15 -5.97
N THR A 216 3.54 17.03 -4.68
CA THR A 216 2.58 16.78 -3.60
C THR A 216 1.56 17.91 -3.64
N SER A 217 0.28 17.59 -3.85
CA SER A 217 -0.81 18.54 -3.65
C SER A 217 -1.05 18.74 -2.15
N SER A 218 -0.03 19.19 -1.41
CA SER A 218 -0.21 19.76 -0.08
C SER A 218 -0.33 21.27 -0.28
N ALA A 219 -1.54 21.72 -0.64
CA ALA A 219 -1.90 23.10 -0.37
C ALA A 219 -1.95 23.24 1.16
N SER A 220 -0.87 23.76 1.73
CA SER A 220 -0.79 24.16 3.13
C SER A 220 -1.80 25.28 3.36
N TYR A 221 -2.85 24.99 4.14
CA TYR A 221 -3.77 26.00 4.66
C TYR A 221 -3.12 26.74 5.83
N GLU A 222 -2.06 27.50 5.57
CA GLU A 222 -1.49 28.43 6.56
C GLU A 222 -0.99 29.70 5.89
N GLU A 223 -1.89 30.47 5.28
CA GLU A 223 -1.66 31.90 5.08
C GLU A 223 -2.97 32.67 4.92
N ALA A 224 -3.79 32.66 5.97
CA ALA A 224 -4.93 33.58 6.11
C ALA A 224 -5.08 34.02 7.57
N SER A 225 -3.98 34.47 8.18
CA SER A 225 -4.05 35.23 9.42
C SER A 225 -2.99 36.32 9.41
N LYS A 226 -3.23 37.35 8.61
CA LYS A 226 -2.69 38.70 8.79
C LYS A 226 -3.48 39.69 7.93
N GLY A 227 -4.43 40.35 8.57
CA GLY A 227 -4.87 41.72 8.24
C GLY A 227 -5.68 41.92 6.96
N SER A 228 -7.00 41.99 7.10
CA SER A 228 -7.68 43.25 6.78
C SER A 228 -9.02 43.32 7.53
N SER A 229 -9.19 44.42 8.25
CA SER A 229 -10.40 44.83 8.92
C SER A 229 -11.42 45.27 7.87
N PHE A 230 -12.44 44.45 7.63
CA PHE A 230 -13.69 44.91 7.04
C PHE A 230 -14.83 44.01 7.52
N HIS A 231 -15.54 44.46 8.57
CA HIS A 231 -16.84 43.94 8.96
C HIS A 231 -17.91 44.66 8.14
N PRO A 232 -18.67 43.98 7.28
CA PRO A 232 -20.00 44.44 6.91
C PRO A 232 -21.02 43.73 7.82
N PHE A 233 -22.01 44.49 8.30
CA PHE A 233 -23.11 44.11 9.19
C PHE A 233 -22.85 44.34 10.69
N SER A 234 -22.93 45.62 11.07
CA SER A 234 -23.42 46.04 12.38
C SER A 234 -24.94 46.23 12.34
N ASP A 235 -25.60 45.45 13.20
CA ASP A 235 -26.78 45.69 14.03
C ASP A 235 -28.19 46.06 13.52
N GLU A 236 -29.12 45.35 14.19
CA GLU A 236 -30.49 45.69 14.60
C GLU A 236 -31.61 45.85 13.55
N SER A 237 -32.48 44.85 13.47
CA SER A 237 -33.85 44.96 14.00
C SER A 237 -34.67 43.67 13.81
N LEU A 238 -35.58 43.42 14.76
CA LEU A 238 -36.67 42.43 14.80
C LEU A 238 -36.39 41.12 15.56
N ALA A 239 -36.29 41.27 16.87
CA ALA A 239 -36.97 40.37 17.80
C ALA A 239 -38.11 41.15 18.46
N ASN A 240 -39.35 40.67 18.33
CA ASN A 240 -40.34 40.83 19.38
C ASN A 240 -41.38 39.69 19.33
N SER A 241 -41.71 39.30 20.54
CA SER A 241 -42.32 38.07 21.03
C SER A 241 -43.83 37.92 20.77
N SER A 242 -44.21 36.65 20.64
CA SER A 242 -45.45 36.01 21.10
C SER A 242 -46.39 36.77 22.06
N THR A 243 -47.69 36.78 21.75
CA THR A 243 -48.78 36.75 22.76
C THR A 243 -50.09 36.21 22.14
N PHE A 244 -50.76 35.32 22.89
CA PHE A 244 -52.03 34.66 22.56
C PHE A 244 -53.25 35.59 22.73
N PRO A 245 -54.41 35.31 22.08
CA PRO A 245 -55.64 36.04 22.32
C PRO A 245 -56.41 35.49 23.53
N ALA A 246 -57.02 36.38 24.31
CA ALA A 246 -58.03 36.05 25.31
C ALA A 246 -59.44 36.36 24.76
N SER A 247 -60.37 35.48 25.09
CA SER A 247 -61.80 35.49 24.81
C SER A 247 -62.56 36.62 25.52
N ASN A 248 -63.36 37.37 24.78
CA ASN A 248 -64.81 37.55 24.97
C ASN A 248 -65.41 38.34 23.80
#